data_AF-A0A166BHG2-F1
#
_entry.id   AF-A0A166BHG2-F1
#
_cell.length_a   1.000
_cell.length_b   1.000
_cell.length_c   1.000
_cell.angle_alpha   90.00
_cell.angle_beta   90.00
_cell.angle_gamma   90.00
#
_symmetry.space_group_name_H-M   'P 1'
#
loop_
_entity.id
_entity.type
_entity.pdbx_description
1 polymer ?
#
loop_
_entity_poly.entity_id
_entity_poly.type
_entity_poly.pdbx_seq_one_letter_code
_entity_poly.pdbx_strand_id
1 'polypeptide(L)'
;MLDFVELTFNYARGIFPRYSSDYSNYIYNQPQLFTILLMKTYLKSTYREIIEFLDVSDKITKFLKLTKLPHYTTIQKFFVRMSATKLKELNNLILFIHTIDCELAAMDGTGHTSDYADHYYAKIRGKCRKSYIKKHIAIDVDTRMILNYAANRGPKYDTQFAIASIRQLKSYKPHYTLADRAYDTEPIKKMH
;
A
#
# COMPACT_ATOMS: atom_id res chain seq x y z
N MET A 1 12.83 -8.73 -12.85
CA MET A 1 13.13 -8.14 -11.52
C MET A 1 13.74 -6.76 -11.65
N LEU A 2 14.78 -6.57 -12.47
CA LEU A 2 15.38 -5.26 -12.69
C LEU A 2 14.33 -4.23 -13.16
N ASP A 3 13.52 -4.54 -14.17
CA ASP A 3 12.46 -3.62 -14.67
C ASP A 3 11.52 -3.13 -13.56
N PHE A 4 11.16 -4.01 -12.62
CA PHE A 4 10.36 -3.64 -11.45
C PHE A 4 11.12 -2.66 -10.54
N VAL A 5 12.41 -2.88 -10.31
CA VAL A 5 13.27 -1.96 -9.54
C VAL A 5 13.37 -0.61 -10.25
N GLU A 6 13.56 -0.59 -11.56
CA GLU A 6 13.67 0.66 -12.32
C GLU A 6 12.36 1.46 -12.26
N LEU A 7 11.24 0.78 -12.53
CA LEU A 7 9.90 1.37 -12.48
C LEU A 7 9.61 1.96 -11.10
N THR A 8 9.80 1.16 -10.04
CA THR A 8 9.52 1.59 -8.66
C THR A 8 10.43 2.72 -8.22
N PHE A 9 11.72 2.69 -8.58
CA PHE A 9 12.65 3.78 -8.29
C PHE A 9 12.25 5.08 -8.99
N ASN A 10 11.81 5.01 -10.24
CA ASN A 10 11.38 6.19 -11.00
C ASN A 10 10.12 6.83 -10.40
N TYR A 11 9.11 6.03 -10.05
CA TYR A 11 7.95 6.55 -9.32
C TYR A 11 8.33 7.13 -7.96
N ALA A 12 9.20 6.44 -7.22
CA ALA A 12 9.63 6.89 -5.90
C ALA A 12 10.37 8.24 -5.96
N ARG A 13 11.14 8.51 -7.01
CA ARG A 13 11.80 9.81 -7.22
C ARG A 13 10.82 10.97 -7.42
N GLY A 14 9.62 10.72 -7.96
CA GLY A 14 8.59 11.73 -8.11
C GLY A 14 7.86 12.07 -6.80
N ILE A 15 7.86 11.14 -5.84
CA ILE A 15 7.06 11.24 -4.61
C ILE A 15 7.90 11.58 -3.37
N PHE A 16 9.11 11.03 -3.28
CA PHE A 16 9.97 11.16 -2.11
C PHE A 16 11.08 12.18 -2.36
N PRO A 17 11.35 13.09 -1.40
CA PRO A 17 12.54 13.90 -1.45
C PRO A 17 13.76 12.98 -1.34
N ARG A 18 14.89 13.40 -1.91
CA ARG A 18 16.09 12.57 -1.97
C ARG A 18 16.54 12.12 -0.58
N TYR A 19 16.50 13.01 0.41
CA TYR A 19 16.84 12.74 1.81
C TYR A 19 15.68 13.12 2.74
N SER A 20 15.72 12.65 3.99
CA SER A 20 14.65 12.93 4.98
C SER A 20 14.71 14.33 5.57
N SER A 21 15.89 14.94 5.57
CA SER A 21 16.17 16.28 6.09
C SER A 21 17.57 16.70 5.66
N ASP A 22 17.89 17.98 5.84
CA ASP A 22 19.22 18.55 5.57
C ASP A 22 20.31 18.03 6.53
N TYR A 23 19.90 17.46 7.66
CA TYR A 23 20.78 16.83 8.66
C TYR A 23 20.95 15.32 8.46
N SER A 24 20.52 14.78 7.31
CA SER A 24 20.73 13.36 7.01
C SER A 24 22.23 13.05 6.89
N ASN A 25 22.64 11.83 7.22
CA ASN A 25 24.03 11.40 6.99
C ASN A 25 24.31 11.11 5.50
N TYR A 26 23.34 11.33 4.61
CA TYR A 26 23.46 11.20 3.15
C TYR A 26 23.90 9.80 2.65
N ILE A 27 23.76 8.77 3.49
CA ILE A 27 24.16 7.38 3.16
C ILE A 27 23.15 6.73 2.20
N TYR A 28 21.85 6.97 2.41
CA TYR A 28 20.77 6.37 1.63
C TYR A 28 19.77 7.42 1.18
N ASN A 29 19.33 7.32 -0.07
CA ASN A 29 18.24 8.11 -0.61
C ASN A 29 16.89 7.48 -0.25
N GLN A 30 15.86 8.28 0.03
CA GLN A 30 14.52 7.74 0.32
C GLN A 30 13.93 6.92 -0.84
N PRO A 31 14.07 7.32 -2.13
CA PRO A 31 13.65 6.48 -3.25
C PRO A 31 14.31 5.10 -3.28
N GLN A 32 15.58 4.98 -2.87
CA GLN A 32 16.26 3.68 -2.76
C GLN A 32 15.61 2.82 -1.67
N LEU A 33 15.41 3.38 -0.48
CA LEU A 33 14.80 2.67 0.65
C LEU A 33 13.37 2.21 0.34
N PHE A 34 12.59 3.07 -0.32
CA PHE A 34 11.23 2.73 -0.77
C PHE A 34 11.24 1.62 -1.82
N THR A 35 12.16 1.67 -2.79
CA THR A 35 12.30 0.62 -3.81
C THR A 35 12.61 -0.73 -3.17
N ILE A 36 13.57 -0.78 -2.23
CA ILE A 36 13.92 -2.01 -1.51
C ILE A 36 12.71 -2.55 -0.71
N LEU A 37 11.94 -1.66 -0.08
CA LEU A 37 10.71 -2.04 0.62
C LEU A 37 9.66 -2.65 -0.32
N LEU A 38 9.49 -2.10 -1.53
CA LEU A 38 8.60 -2.66 -2.53
C LEU A 38 9.10 -4.00 -3.06
N MET A 39 10.40 -4.16 -3.29
CA MET A 39 10.99 -5.45 -3.66
C MET A 39 10.71 -6.51 -2.59
N LYS A 40 10.93 -6.19 -1.31
CA LYS A 40 10.59 -7.07 -0.17
C LYS A 40 9.12 -7.48 -0.17
N THR A 41 8.23 -6.56 -0.51
CA THR A 41 6.78 -6.83 -0.57
C THR A 41 6.43 -7.71 -1.77
N TYR A 42 7.00 -7.41 -2.94
CA TYR A 42 6.79 -8.16 -4.18
C TYR A 42 7.28 -9.61 -4.08
N LEU A 43 8.48 -9.81 -3.52
CA LEU A 43 9.08 -11.13 -3.30
C LEU A 43 8.51 -11.86 -2.08
N LYS A 44 7.61 -11.23 -1.31
CA LYS A 44 7.03 -11.76 -0.06
C LYS A 44 8.09 -12.20 0.95
N SER A 45 9.25 -11.54 0.96
CA SER A 45 10.40 -11.89 1.79
C SER A 45 10.38 -11.18 3.14
N THR A 46 11.25 -11.60 4.05
CA THR A 46 11.55 -10.87 5.29
C THR A 46 12.49 -9.69 5.02
N TYR A 47 12.65 -8.81 6.02
CA TYR A 47 13.61 -7.70 5.93
C TYR A 47 15.06 -8.16 5.86
N ARG A 48 15.39 -9.36 6.37
CA ARG A 48 16.76 -9.91 6.31
C ARG A 48 17.02 -10.53 4.94
N GLU A 49 16.11 -11.36 4.49
CA GLU A 49 16.17 -12.02 3.17
C GLU A 49 16.30 -11.01 2.02
N ILE A 50 15.63 -9.86 2.07
CA ILE A 50 15.79 -8.87 1.01
C ILE A 50 17.20 -8.25 0.97
N ILE A 51 17.86 -8.10 2.12
CA ILE A 51 19.23 -7.58 2.18
C ILE A 51 20.22 -8.64 1.69
N GLU A 52 20.03 -9.90 2.09
CA GLU A 52 20.82 -11.03 1.59
C GLU A 52 20.67 -11.18 0.07
N PHE A 53 19.46 -11.00 -0.46
CA PHE A 53 19.22 -10.98 -1.90
C PHE A 53 19.97 -9.84 -2.59
N LEU A 54 20.04 -8.65 -1.99
CA LEU A 54 20.80 -7.54 -2.55
C LEU A 54 22.32 -7.77 -2.48
N ASP A 55 22.80 -8.47 -1.47
CA ASP A 55 24.22 -8.80 -1.30
C ASP A 55 24.77 -9.66 -2.44
N VAL A 56 23.93 -10.55 -2.97
CA VAL A 56 24.28 -11.38 -4.14
C VAL A 56 23.92 -10.75 -5.48
N SER A 57 23.24 -9.59 -5.49
CA SER A 57 22.68 -8.98 -6.72
C SER A 57 23.37 -7.68 -7.12
N ASP A 58 24.56 -7.81 -7.69
CA ASP A 58 25.36 -6.71 -8.25
C ASP A 58 24.58 -5.77 -9.18
N LYS A 59 23.70 -6.32 -10.02
CA LYS A 59 22.96 -5.51 -11.01
C LYS A 59 22.04 -4.52 -10.33
N ILE A 60 21.31 -4.96 -9.30
CA ILE A 60 20.33 -4.15 -8.59
C ILE A 60 21.03 -3.13 -7.68
N THR A 61 22.10 -3.54 -6.99
CA THR A 61 22.86 -2.63 -6.12
C THR A 61 23.55 -1.53 -6.93
N LYS A 62 24.11 -1.87 -8.10
CA LYS A 62 24.68 -0.89 -9.05
C LYS A 62 23.61 0.05 -9.61
N PHE A 63 22.45 -0.47 -10.03
CA PHE A 63 21.34 0.37 -10.52
C PHE A 63 20.88 1.37 -9.45
N LEU A 64 20.65 0.88 -8.22
CA LEU A 64 20.24 1.72 -7.10
C LEU A 64 21.38 2.63 -6.60
N LYS A 65 22.62 2.46 -7.08
CA LYS A 65 23.82 3.21 -6.66
C LYS A 65 24.02 3.13 -5.14
N LEU A 66 23.89 1.93 -4.58
CA LEU A 66 24.14 1.68 -3.16
C LEU A 66 25.66 1.59 -2.93
N THR A 67 26.22 2.52 -2.17
CA THR A 67 27.64 2.47 -1.75
C THR A 67 27.86 1.49 -0.60
N LYS A 68 26.81 1.25 0.19
CA LYS A 68 26.76 0.28 1.29
C LYS A 68 25.38 -0.35 1.30
N LEU A 69 25.27 -1.61 1.70
CA LEU A 69 23.96 -2.22 1.90
C LEU A 69 23.29 -1.69 3.19
N PRO A 70 22.01 -1.32 3.14
CA PRO A 70 21.29 -0.94 4.34
C PRO A 70 21.09 -2.15 5.24
N HIS A 71 21.32 -1.97 6.54
CA HIS A 71 20.91 -2.96 7.54
C HIS A 71 19.39 -3.17 7.48
N TYR A 72 18.90 -4.38 7.77
CA TYR A 72 17.47 -4.72 7.67
C TYR A 72 16.57 -3.78 8.49
N THR A 73 17.05 -3.32 9.66
CA THR A 73 16.32 -2.37 10.51
C THR A 73 16.20 -0.98 9.87
N THR A 74 17.07 -0.61 8.93
CA THR A 74 16.97 0.65 8.19
C THR A 74 15.70 0.67 7.34
N ILE A 75 15.43 -0.42 6.61
CA ILE A 75 14.21 -0.57 5.79
C ILE A 75 12.97 -0.59 6.69
N GLN A 76 13.03 -1.31 7.82
CA GLN A 76 11.97 -1.33 8.81
C GLN A 76 11.67 0.07 9.38
N LYS A 77 12.69 0.80 9.83
CA LYS A 77 12.54 2.16 10.38
C LYS A 77 12.08 3.15 9.32
N PHE A 78 12.48 2.97 8.07
CA PHE A 78 11.93 3.74 6.94
C PHE A 78 10.42 3.50 6.81
N PHE A 79 9.98 2.24 6.76
CA PHE A 79 8.56 1.91 6.65
C PHE A 79 7.72 2.47 7.80
N VAL A 80 8.21 2.37 9.04
CA VAL A 80 7.50 2.91 10.22
C VAL A 80 7.33 4.43 10.16
N ARG A 81 8.30 5.15 9.60
CA ARG A 81 8.25 6.62 9.47
C ARG A 81 7.46 7.09 8.24
N MET A 82 7.29 6.22 7.24
CA MET A 82 6.61 6.57 6.00
C MET A 82 5.13 6.87 6.28
N SER A 83 4.68 8.06 5.90
CA SER A 83 3.28 8.44 6.07
C SER A 83 2.39 7.69 5.07
N ALA A 84 1.15 7.40 5.48
CA ALA A 84 0.14 6.85 4.58
C ALA A 84 -0.20 7.80 3.42
N THR A 85 0.07 9.10 3.57
CA THR A 85 -0.13 10.10 2.51
C THR A 85 0.77 9.84 1.30
N LYS A 86 2.01 9.38 1.52
CA LYS A 86 2.95 9.05 0.43
C LYS A 86 2.44 7.92 -0.46
N LEU A 87 1.74 6.94 0.11
CA LEU A 87 1.09 5.88 -0.67
C LEU A 87 -0.08 6.41 -1.50
N LYS A 88 -0.84 7.38 -0.97
CA LYS A 88 -1.92 8.04 -1.73
C LYS A 88 -1.35 8.87 -2.89
N GLU A 89 -0.30 9.64 -2.63
CA GLU A 89 0.39 10.42 -3.66
C GLU A 89 0.93 9.51 -4.77
N LEU A 90 1.54 8.38 -4.40
CA LEU A 90 2.00 7.38 -5.37
C LEU A 90 0.85 6.81 -6.20
N ASN A 91 -0.26 6.41 -5.55
CA ASN A 91 -1.42 5.88 -6.26
C ASN A 91 -1.99 6.91 -7.25
N ASN A 92 -2.13 8.16 -6.81
CA ASN A 92 -2.62 9.25 -7.67
C ASN A 92 -1.69 9.51 -8.85
N LEU A 93 -0.36 9.46 -8.65
CA LEU A 93 0.60 9.62 -9.73
C LEU A 93 0.47 8.48 -10.76
N ILE A 94 0.29 7.24 -10.30
CA ILE A 94 0.07 6.09 -11.18
C ILE A 94 -1.23 6.28 -11.97
N LEU A 95 -2.33 6.62 -11.30
CA LEU A 95 -3.63 6.88 -11.94
C LEU A 95 -3.61 8.10 -12.89
N PHE A 96 -2.73 9.06 -12.67
CA PHE A 96 -2.57 10.23 -13.54
C PHE A 96 -1.78 9.91 -14.81
N ILE A 97 -0.75 9.06 -14.71
CA ILE A 97 0.12 8.71 -15.85
C ILE A 97 -0.57 7.70 -16.78
N HIS A 98 -1.40 6.82 -16.25
CA HIS A 98 -2.12 5.81 -17.02
C HIS A 98 -3.54 6.30 -17.30
N THR A 99 -3.93 6.31 -18.57
CA THR A 99 -5.33 6.59 -18.95
C THR A 99 -6.22 5.47 -18.43
N ILE A 100 -7.25 5.83 -17.66
CA ILE A 100 -8.21 4.89 -17.10
C ILE A 100 -9.51 5.02 -17.90
N ASP A 101 -9.78 4.01 -18.73
CA ASP A 101 -11.09 3.78 -19.31
C ASP A 101 -11.70 2.59 -18.55
N CYS A 102 -12.41 2.89 -17.47
CA CYS A 102 -12.91 1.86 -16.58
C CYS A 102 -14.25 1.36 -17.12
N GLU A 103 -14.29 0.15 -17.68
CA GLU A 103 -15.57 -0.47 -18.05
C GLU A 103 -16.26 -1.04 -16.80
N LEU A 104 -15.48 -1.78 -16.00
CA LEU A 104 -15.97 -2.50 -14.84
C LEU A 104 -15.12 -2.19 -13.60
N ALA A 105 -15.74 -1.56 -12.60
CA ALA A 105 -15.13 -1.36 -11.28
C ALA A 105 -15.56 -2.47 -10.31
N ALA A 106 -14.63 -3.04 -9.54
CA ALA A 106 -14.93 -4.00 -8.48
C ALA A 106 -14.57 -3.44 -7.10
N MET A 107 -15.47 -3.61 -6.14
CA MET A 107 -15.33 -3.16 -4.76
C MET A 107 -15.39 -4.34 -3.79
N ASP A 108 -14.36 -4.49 -2.97
CA ASP A 108 -14.29 -5.52 -1.95
C ASP A 108 -13.81 -4.98 -0.60
N GLY A 109 -14.33 -5.57 0.48
CA GLY A 109 -14.00 -5.25 1.86
C GLY A 109 -13.44 -6.46 2.59
N THR A 110 -12.19 -6.42 3.03
CA THR A 110 -11.56 -7.47 3.84
C THR A 110 -11.16 -6.93 5.20
N GLY A 111 -11.43 -7.65 6.28
CA GLY A 111 -10.94 -7.26 7.59
C GLY A 111 -9.92 -8.22 8.18
N HIS A 112 -8.94 -7.65 8.88
CA HIS A 112 -7.86 -8.37 9.55
C HIS A 112 -7.90 -8.09 11.05
N THR A 113 -7.75 -9.14 11.85
CA THR A 113 -7.49 -9.01 13.29
C THR A 113 -6.05 -8.61 13.51
N SER A 114 -5.85 -7.48 14.18
CA SER A 114 -4.56 -7.05 14.70
C SER A 114 -4.40 -7.67 16.08
N ASP A 115 -3.90 -8.91 16.15
CA ASP A 115 -3.05 -9.32 17.27
C ASP A 115 -2.20 -10.55 16.94
N TYR A 116 -0.90 -10.36 17.21
CA TYR A 116 0.17 -11.36 17.34
C TYR A 116 0.30 -11.80 18.81
N ALA A 117 -0.80 -11.72 19.58
CA ALA A 117 -0.82 -12.08 20.99
C ALA A 117 -1.49 -13.45 21.12
N ASP A 118 -0.70 -14.45 21.55
CA ASP A 118 -1.24 -15.74 21.96
C ASP A 118 -2.41 -15.53 22.90
N HIS A 119 -3.50 -16.27 22.65
CA HIS A 119 -4.73 -16.25 23.43
C HIS A 119 -4.46 -16.28 24.96
N TYR A 120 -3.34 -16.91 25.36
CA TYR A 120 -2.86 -17.01 26.73
C TYR A 120 -2.49 -15.64 27.35
N TYR A 121 -1.74 -14.79 26.62
CA TYR A 121 -1.32 -13.46 27.11
C TYR A 121 -2.48 -12.47 27.23
N ALA A 122 -3.45 -12.53 26.32
CA ALA A 122 -4.64 -11.68 26.35
C ALA A 122 -5.54 -11.98 27.57
N LYS A 123 -5.61 -13.26 27.97
CA LYS A 123 -6.41 -13.74 29.11
C LYS A 123 -5.83 -13.30 30.45
N ILE A 124 -4.50 -13.33 30.60
CA ILE A 124 -3.80 -12.90 31.84
C ILE A 124 -3.93 -11.39 32.09
N ARG A 125 -3.91 -10.57 31.03
CA ARG A 125 -3.90 -9.09 31.15
C ARG A 125 -5.31 -8.46 31.17
N GLY A 126 -6.39 -9.26 31.11
CA GLY A 126 -7.76 -8.76 31.10
C GLY A 126 -8.12 -7.88 29.89
N LYS A 127 -7.27 -7.86 28.84
CA LYS A 127 -7.47 -7.04 27.65
C LYS A 127 -8.13 -7.88 26.55
N CYS A 128 -9.46 -7.99 26.59
CA CYS A 128 -10.26 -8.73 25.60
C CYS A 128 -10.61 -7.92 24.34
N ARG A 129 -10.02 -6.74 24.12
CA ARG A 129 -10.31 -5.95 22.91
C ARG A 129 -9.34 -6.29 21.79
N LYS A 130 -9.70 -7.30 20.99
CA LYS A 130 -9.09 -7.54 19.68
C LYS A 130 -9.29 -6.30 18.83
N SER A 131 -8.21 -5.67 18.41
CA SER A 131 -8.30 -4.57 17.45
C SER A 131 -8.50 -5.15 16.05
N TYR A 132 -9.50 -4.64 15.33
CA TYR A 132 -9.82 -5.10 13.98
C TYR A 132 -9.52 -3.97 12.99
N ILE A 133 -8.96 -4.30 11.84
CA ILE A 133 -8.73 -3.36 10.74
C ILE A 133 -9.57 -3.82 9.58
N LYS A 134 -10.62 -3.05 9.24
CA LYS A 134 -11.35 -3.22 7.97
C LYS A 134 -10.61 -2.46 6.88
N LYS A 135 -10.29 -3.17 5.80
CA LYS A 135 -9.73 -2.62 4.58
C LYS A 135 -10.76 -2.76 3.49
N HIS A 136 -10.83 -1.77 2.63
CA HIS A 136 -11.69 -1.82 1.49
C HIS A 136 -10.97 -1.23 0.29
N ILE A 137 -11.15 -1.84 -0.86
CA ILE A 137 -10.42 -1.52 -2.08
C ILE A 137 -11.44 -1.50 -3.22
N ALA A 138 -11.32 -0.48 -4.07
CA ALA A 138 -11.98 -0.42 -5.36
C ALA A 138 -10.91 -0.50 -6.45
N ILE A 139 -11.07 -1.41 -7.40
CA ILE A 139 -10.17 -1.60 -8.53
C ILE A 139 -10.92 -1.46 -9.85
N ASP A 140 -10.19 -1.07 -10.88
CA ASP A 140 -10.59 -1.33 -12.26
C ASP A 140 -10.27 -2.80 -12.59
N VAL A 141 -11.24 -3.54 -13.13
CA VAL A 141 -11.08 -5.00 -13.34
C VAL A 141 -10.10 -5.31 -14.47
N ASP A 142 -10.10 -4.49 -15.52
CA ASP A 142 -9.30 -4.75 -16.72
C ASP A 142 -7.81 -4.46 -16.47
N THR A 143 -7.51 -3.26 -15.97
CA THR A 143 -6.11 -2.86 -15.69
C THR A 143 -5.61 -3.34 -14.32
N ARG A 144 -6.52 -3.73 -13.41
CA ARG A 144 -6.24 -4.04 -11.99
C ARG A 144 -5.67 -2.85 -11.21
N MET A 145 -5.86 -1.64 -11.72
CA MET A 145 -5.43 -0.42 -11.03
C MET A 145 -6.30 -0.14 -9.82
N ILE A 146 -5.70 0.35 -8.73
CA ILE A 146 -6.40 0.69 -7.50
C ILE A 146 -7.01 2.09 -7.65
N LEU A 147 -8.32 2.15 -7.87
CA LEU A 147 -9.05 3.41 -8.04
C LEU A 147 -9.27 4.12 -6.71
N ASN A 148 -9.51 3.36 -5.64
CA ASN A 148 -9.66 3.90 -4.29
C ASN A 148 -9.36 2.82 -3.23
N TYR A 149 -8.91 3.24 -2.04
CA TYR A 149 -8.76 2.34 -0.90
C TYR A 149 -8.95 3.08 0.44
N ALA A 150 -9.44 2.37 1.45
CA ALA A 150 -9.38 2.84 2.83
C ALA A 150 -9.11 1.71 3.82
N ALA A 151 -8.44 2.05 4.92
CA ALA A 151 -8.23 1.18 6.05
C ALA A 151 -8.68 1.88 7.32
N ASN A 152 -9.63 1.27 8.04
CA ASN A 152 -10.23 1.82 9.25
C ASN A 152 -10.05 0.86 10.42
N ARG A 153 -9.75 1.40 11.60
CA ARG A 153 -9.74 0.63 12.86
C ARG A 153 -11.16 0.52 13.42
N GLY A 154 -11.51 -0.68 13.89
CA GLY A 154 -12.77 -1.00 14.55
C GLY A 154 -13.90 -1.44 13.60
N PRO A 155 -15.01 -1.93 14.15
CA PRO A 155 -16.22 -2.24 13.39
C PRO A 155 -16.88 -0.92 12.97
N LYS A 156 -16.60 -0.46 11.76
CA LYS A 156 -17.41 0.59 11.10
C LYS A 156 -18.38 -0.04 10.12
N TYR A 157 -19.50 0.65 9.91
CA TYR A 157 -20.50 0.27 8.91
C TYR A 157 -19.91 0.37 7.51
N ASP A 158 -20.02 -0.73 6.76
CA ASP A 158 -19.46 -0.85 5.40
C ASP A 158 -20.11 0.16 4.43
N THR A 159 -21.33 0.61 4.74
CA THR A 159 -22.10 1.60 3.98
C THR A 159 -21.41 2.95 3.85
N GLN A 160 -20.77 3.46 4.91
CA GLN A 160 -20.08 4.77 4.86
C GLN A 160 -18.86 4.72 3.95
N PHE A 161 -18.13 3.59 3.96
CA PHE A 161 -17.02 3.38 3.05
C PHE A 161 -17.51 3.28 1.60
N ALA A 162 -18.56 2.50 1.36
CA ALA A 162 -19.10 2.29 0.04
C ALA A 162 -19.55 3.60 -0.63
N ILE A 163 -20.25 4.46 0.11
CA ILE A 163 -20.66 5.79 -0.40
C ILE A 163 -19.45 6.64 -0.79
N ALA A 164 -18.41 6.68 0.05
CA ALA A 164 -17.19 7.44 -0.23
C ALA A 164 -16.43 6.89 -1.44
N SER A 165 -16.44 5.57 -1.63
CA SER A 165 -15.82 4.90 -2.76
C SER A 165 -16.60 5.11 -4.04
N ILE A 166 -17.91 4.95 -4.04
CA ILE A 166 -18.77 5.18 -5.20
C ILE A 166 -18.63 6.63 -5.67
N ARG A 167 -18.62 7.61 -4.75
CA ARG A 167 -18.38 9.02 -5.11
C ARG A 167 -17.05 9.25 -5.82
N GLN A 168 -15.99 8.57 -5.38
CA GLN A 168 -14.69 8.64 -6.04
C GLN A 168 -14.67 7.88 -7.37
N LEU A 169 -15.40 6.77 -7.47
CA LEU A 169 -15.53 6.01 -8.72
C LEU A 169 -16.25 6.80 -9.82
N LYS A 170 -17.17 7.72 -9.46
CA LYS A 170 -17.89 8.55 -10.45
C LYS A 170 -16.97 9.37 -11.35
N SER A 171 -15.77 9.77 -10.89
CA SER A 171 -14.83 10.49 -11.76
C SER A 171 -14.28 9.63 -12.90
N TYR A 172 -14.25 8.31 -12.71
CA TYR A 172 -13.81 7.34 -13.71
C TYR A 172 -14.93 6.82 -14.60
N LYS A 173 -16.19 7.20 -14.32
CA LYS A 173 -17.40 6.85 -15.10
C LYS A 173 -17.50 5.36 -15.46
N PRO A 174 -17.37 4.42 -14.50
CA PRO A 174 -17.50 3.00 -14.80
C PRO A 174 -18.88 2.66 -15.36
N HIS A 175 -18.92 1.80 -16.38
CA HIS A 175 -20.19 1.31 -16.93
C HIS A 175 -20.88 0.36 -15.94
N TYR A 176 -20.10 -0.52 -15.31
CA TYR A 176 -20.56 -1.46 -14.31
C TYR A 176 -19.78 -1.31 -13.01
N THR A 177 -20.45 -1.51 -11.87
CA THR A 177 -19.78 -1.59 -10.57
C THR A 177 -20.23 -2.86 -9.86
N LEU A 178 -19.29 -3.77 -9.60
CA LEU A 178 -19.49 -4.97 -8.81
C LEU A 178 -19.09 -4.68 -7.36
N ALA A 179 -19.94 -5.09 -6.42
CA ALA A 179 -19.67 -4.98 -5.01
C ALA A 179 -20.20 -6.21 -4.27
N ASP A 180 -19.52 -6.61 -3.19
CA ASP A 180 -20.02 -7.67 -2.30
C ASP A 180 -21.42 -7.35 -1.75
N ARG A 181 -22.20 -8.37 -1.42
CA ARG A 181 -23.57 -8.28 -0.89
C ARG A 181 -23.64 -7.46 0.40
N ALA A 182 -22.55 -7.37 1.16
CA ALA A 182 -22.45 -6.47 2.32
C ALA A 182 -22.70 -4.99 1.98
N TYR A 183 -22.59 -4.61 0.69
CA TYR A 183 -22.88 -3.27 0.18
C TYR A 183 -24.30 -3.14 -0.41
N ASP A 184 -25.12 -4.19 -0.36
CA ASP A 184 -26.50 -4.21 -0.86
C ASP A 184 -27.47 -3.53 0.13
N THR A 185 -27.31 -2.21 0.31
CA THR A 185 -28.20 -1.39 1.14
C THR A 185 -28.92 -0.35 0.27
N GLU A 186 -30.19 -0.04 0.59
CA GLU A 186 -31.01 0.91 -0.18
C GLU A 186 -30.34 2.27 -0.49
N PRO A 187 -29.55 2.89 0.42
CA PRO A 187 -28.88 4.14 0.12
C PRO A 187 -27.83 4.03 -0.99
N ILE A 188 -27.22 2.85 -1.16
CA ILE A 188 -26.19 2.59 -2.17
C ILE A 188 -26.82 2.37 -3.54
N LYS A 189 -27.96 1.66 -3.61
CA LYS A 189 -28.73 1.48 -4.85
C LYS A 189 -29.13 2.80 -5.50
N LYS A 190 -29.43 3.83 -4.71
CA LYS A 190 -29.80 5.16 -5.20
C LYS A 190 -28.61 6.00 -5.72
N MET A 191 -27.37 5.51 -5.60
CA MET A 191 -26.17 6.22 -6.05
C MET A 191 -25.58 5.73 -7.37
N HIS A 192 -25.97 4.53 -7.80
CA HIS A 192 -25.78 4.04 -9.18
C HIS A 192 -26.69 4.84 -10.11
#